data_AF-A0A243B5Q6-F1
#
_entry.id   AF-A0A243B5Q6-F1
#
_cell.length_a   1.000
_cell.length_b   1.000
_cell.length_c   1.000
_cell.angle_alpha   90.00
_cell.angle_beta   90.00
_cell.angle_gamma   90.00
#
_symmetry.space_group_name_H-M   'P 1'
#
loop_
_entity.id
_entity.type
_entity.pdbx_description
1 polymer ?
#
loop_
_entity_poly.entity_id
_entity_poly.type
_entity_poly.pdbx_seq_one_letter_code
_entity_poly.pdbx_strand_id
1 'polypeptide(L)'
;MKNKIKLGTIIQIFSIERSSRIYIVSKLSIDNLIQDKYVLIGTNGQHYLNMYFNSLEDLEIQLELEDSWRILNTNLKKLLLEKESEEQLKQIIINQSKSNIFIDEWNIEKEYSAIYNLEDVVRRFIDSLSGRYGFLKDIRIKKEKNIQIYYKGNLFLDSGLILDIKINLINDEKKQTPTWICKAKLIS
;
A
#
# COMPACT_ATOMS: atom_id res chain seq x y z
N MET A 1 7.51 -4.86 35.07
CA MET A 1 8.65 -4.40 34.25
C MET A 1 8.13 -4.15 32.84
N LYS A 2 7.92 -2.88 32.43
CA LYS A 2 7.55 -2.56 31.03
C LYS A 2 8.75 -2.99 30.16
N ASN A 3 8.55 -3.94 29.25
CA ASN A 3 9.57 -4.29 28.27
C ASN A 3 9.79 -3.05 27.39
N LYS A 4 10.92 -2.36 27.60
CA LYS A 4 11.26 -1.15 26.84
C LYS A 4 11.61 -1.53 25.40
N ILE A 5 11.07 -0.79 24.45
CA ILE A 5 11.35 -0.97 23.02
C ILE A 5 12.82 -0.61 22.77
N LYS A 6 13.49 -1.42 21.95
CA LYS A 6 14.87 -1.21 21.50
C LYS A 6 15.01 -1.59 20.03
N LEU A 7 16.12 -1.24 19.41
CA LEU A 7 16.45 -1.70 18.06
C LEU A 7 16.44 -3.23 17.99
N GLY A 8 15.86 -3.76 16.92
CA GLY A 8 15.64 -5.19 16.71
C GLY A 8 14.45 -5.77 17.48
N THR A 9 13.76 -4.99 18.32
CA THR A 9 12.54 -5.47 18.97
C THR A 9 11.47 -5.79 17.94
N ILE A 10 10.88 -6.98 18.07
CA ILE A 10 9.76 -7.42 17.25
C ILE A 10 8.46 -7.02 17.95
N ILE A 11 7.61 -6.31 17.23
CA ILE A 11 6.34 -5.77 17.72
C ILE A 11 5.21 -6.37 16.89
N GLN A 12 4.21 -6.91 17.56
CA GLN A 12 2.95 -7.29 16.93
C GLN A 12 1.90 -6.25 17.26
N ILE A 13 1.26 -5.71 16.22
CA ILE A 13 0.17 -4.73 16.32
C ILE A 13 -1.12 -5.42 15.86
N PHE A 14 -2.16 -5.34 16.69
CA PHE A 14 -3.48 -5.88 16.44
C PHE A 14 -4.43 -4.74 16.09
N SER A 15 -4.95 -4.77 14.87
CA SER A 15 -5.93 -3.80 14.42
C SER A 15 -7.31 -4.43 14.37
N ILE A 16 -8.35 -3.69 14.75
CA ILE A 16 -9.74 -4.18 14.73
C ILE A 16 -10.17 -4.51 13.29
N GLU A 17 -9.61 -3.82 12.29
CA GLU A 17 -9.97 -3.97 10.88
C GLU A 17 -8.98 -4.86 10.09
N ARG A 18 -7.83 -5.24 10.65
CA ARG A 18 -6.79 -6.01 9.95
C ARG A 18 -6.21 -7.10 10.84
N SER A 19 -6.05 -8.30 10.27
CA SER A 19 -5.27 -9.38 10.88
C SER A 19 -3.94 -8.86 11.45
N SER A 20 -3.55 -9.31 12.63
CA SER A 20 -2.36 -8.82 13.35
C SER A 20 -1.12 -8.78 12.45
N ARG A 21 -0.34 -7.69 12.50
CA ARG A 21 0.89 -7.53 11.71
C ARG A 21 2.13 -7.47 12.62
N ILE A 22 3.24 -7.95 12.10
CA ILE A 22 4.52 -8.03 12.80
C ILE A 22 5.49 -7.02 12.18
N TYR A 23 6.14 -6.24 13.03
CA TYR A 23 7.11 -5.21 12.68
C TYR A 23 8.40 -5.38 13.48
N ILE A 24 9.50 -4.89 12.92
CA ILE A 24 10.82 -4.87 13.54
C ILE A 24 11.25 -3.41 13.70
N VAL A 25 11.61 -3.04 14.92
CA VAL A 25 12.15 -1.72 15.24
C VAL A 25 13.53 -1.59 14.62
N SER A 26 13.66 -0.69 13.66
CA SER A 26 14.87 -0.52 12.86
C SER A 26 15.33 0.94 12.89
N LYS A 27 16.61 1.15 12.60
CA LYS A 27 17.20 2.48 12.44
C LYS A 27 17.42 2.73 10.95
N LEU A 28 16.98 3.88 10.46
CA LEU A 28 17.19 4.28 9.08
C LEU A 28 18.04 5.56 9.05
N SER A 29 19.16 5.49 8.34
CA SER A 29 19.95 6.67 7.97
C SER A 29 19.44 7.13 6.60
N ILE A 30 18.81 8.31 6.57
CA ILE A 30 18.25 8.89 5.34
C ILE A 30 19.24 9.95 4.85
N ASP A 31 19.81 9.73 3.67
CA ASP A 31 20.69 10.73 3.04
C ASP A 31 19.93 12.05 2.88
N ASN A 32 20.53 13.14 3.37
CA ASN A 32 20.00 14.51 3.53
C ASN A 32 19.28 14.84 4.86
N LEU A 33 19.16 13.93 5.83
CA LEU A 33 18.70 14.25 7.19
C LEU A 33 19.86 14.21 8.19
N ILE A 34 19.88 15.20 9.10
CA ILE A 34 20.97 15.40 10.08
C ILE A 34 21.02 14.28 11.13
N GLN A 35 19.94 13.52 11.29
CA GLN A 35 19.81 12.51 12.36
C GLN A 35 19.09 11.26 11.86
N ASP A 36 19.61 10.11 12.29
CA ASP A 36 18.99 8.82 12.11
C ASP A 36 17.55 8.79 12.65
N LYS A 37 16.67 8.05 11.97
CA LYS A 37 15.28 7.87 12.38
C LYS A 37 15.02 6.44 12.84
N TYR A 38 14.09 6.28 13.77
CA TYR A 38 13.55 4.98 14.13
C TYR A 38 12.29 4.69 13.31
N VAL A 39 12.16 3.45 12.86
CA VAL A 39 11.05 3.01 12.01
C VAL A 39 10.61 1.61 12.43
N LEU A 40 9.34 1.30 12.19
CA LEU A 40 8.82 -0.06 12.31
C LEU A 40 8.72 -0.65 10.90
N ILE A 41 9.52 -1.67 10.62
CA ILE A 41 9.57 -2.32 9.30
C ILE A 41 8.83 -3.65 9.39
N GLY A 42 7.78 -3.80 8.60
CA GLY A 42 7.02 -5.03 8.47
C GLY A 42 7.86 -6.15 7.86
N THR A 43 7.43 -7.40 8.02
CA THR A 43 8.12 -8.56 7.44
C THR A 43 8.19 -8.54 5.90
N ASN A 44 7.38 -7.69 5.26
CA ASN A 44 7.39 -7.42 3.82
C ASN A 44 8.25 -6.20 3.42
N GLY A 45 9.02 -5.62 4.35
CA GLY A 45 9.86 -4.45 4.12
C GLY A 45 9.14 -3.10 4.10
N GLN A 46 7.82 -3.07 4.32
CA GLN A 46 7.05 -1.82 4.39
C GLN A 46 7.18 -1.15 5.75
N HIS A 47 7.14 0.18 5.78
CA HIS A 47 7.12 0.95 7.03
C HIS A 47 5.71 0.97 7.65
N TYR A 48 5.61 0.89 8.97
CA TYR A 48 4.37 1.17 9.68
C TYR A 48 3.96 2.63 9.44
N LEU A 49 2.78 2.84 8.85
CA LEU A 49 2.15 4.15 8.65
C LEU A 49 3.01 5.20 7.91
N ASN A 50 4.06 4.81 7.16
CA ASN A 50 5.08 5.73 6.63
C ASN A 50 5.68 6.67 7.70
N MET A 51 5.70 6.24 8.96
CA MET A 51 6.16 7.07 10.08
C MET A 51 7.66 6.90 10.34
N TYR A 52 8.31 8.04 10.63
CA TYR A 52 9.70 8.13 11.07
C TYR A 52 9.72 8.81 12.44
N PHE A 53 10.34 8.16 13.42
CA PHE A 53 10.41 8.64 14.79
C PHE A 53 11.80 9.22 15.09
N ASN A 54 11.86 10.32 15.85
CA ASN A 54 13.14 10.92 16.23
C ASN A 54 13.79 10.15 17.39
N SER A 55 12.98 9.47 18.20
CA SER A 55 13.42 8.66 19.32
C SER A 55 12.62 7.35 19.43
N LEU A 56 13.13 6.37 20.18
CA LEU A 56 12.36 5.18 20.55
C LEU A 56 11.17 5.51 21.46
N GLU A 57 11.28 6.60 22.22
CA GLU A 57 10.24 7.09 23.12
C GLU A 57 9.05 7.66 22.34
N ASP A 58 9.32 8.39 21.25
CA ASP A 58 8.28 8.87 20.32
C ASP A 58 7.51 7.69 19.70
N LEU A 59 8.24 6.61 19.34
CA LEU A 59 7.66 5.39 18.80
C LEU A 59 6.79 4.68 19.85
N GLU A 60 7.27 4.56 21.10
CA GLU A 60 6.51 4.00 22.22
C GLU A 60 5.20 4.78 22.43
N ILE A 61 5.28 6.12 22.49
CA ILE A 61 4.11 7.00 22.64
C ILE A 61 3.11 6.76 21.50
N GLN A 62 3.58 6.70 20.24
CA GLN A 62 2.70 6.47 19.11
C GLN A 62 2.00 5.10 19.18
N LEU A 63 2.69 4.05 19.61
CA LEU A 63 2.08 2.74 19.80
C LEU A 63 1.09 2.72 20.98
N GLU A 64 1.32 3.52 22.03
CA GLU A 64 0.35 3.67 23.11
C GLU A 64 -0.91 4.45 22.67
N LEU A 65 -0.82 5.28 21.63
CA LEU A 65 -1.95 6.02 21.06
C LEU A 65 -2.77 5.23 20.02
N GLU A 66 -2.18 4.19 19.40
CA GLU A 66 -2.75 3.47 18.25
C GLU A 66 -2.92 1.97 18.52
N ASP A 67 -4.16 1.49 18.40
CA ASP A 67 -4.52 0.05 18.42
C ASP A 67 -3.94 -0.73 19.63
N SER A 68 -4.15 -2.06 19.70
CA SER A 68 -3.51 -2.89 20.75
C SER A 68 -2.22 -3.51 20.23
N TRP A 69 -1.13 -3.52 21.04
CA TRP A 69 0.17 -4.03 20.61
C TRP A 69 0.87 -4.86 21.69
N ARG A 70 1.84 -5.67 21.27
CA ARG A 70 2.74 -6.41 22.19
C ARG A 70 4.13 -6.62 21.61
N ILE A 71 5.12 -6.76 22.49
CA ILE A 71 6.47 -7.20 22.13
C ILE A 71 6.51 -8.73 22.05
N LEU A 72 7.00 -9.26 20.92
CA LEU A 72 7.25 -10.68 20.74
C LEU A 72 8.64 -11.02 21.26
N ASN A 73 8.72 -11.60 22.46
CA ASN A 73 9.96 -12.13 23.00
C ASN A 73 10.25 -13.50 22.37
N THR A 74 10.85 -13.50 21.18
CA THR A 74 11.13 -14.74 20.43
C THR A 74 12.62 -15.07 20.50
N ASN A 75 12.90 -16.28 20.97
CA ASN A 75 14.21 -16.90 20.84
C ASN A 75 14.35 -17.30 19.35
N LEU A 76 15.14 -16.56 18.57
CA LEU A 76 15.31 -16.72 17.11
C LEU A 76 15.51 -18.18 16.65
N LYS A 77 16.08 -19.04 17.50
CA LYS A 77 16.21 -20.49 17.26
C LYS A 77 14.88 -21.22 17.09
N LYS A 78 13.82 -20.79 17.76
CA LYS A 78 12.49 -21.42 17.68
C LYS A 78 11.77 -21.08 16.37
N LEU A 79 11.98 -19.86 15.86
CA LEU A 79 11.49 -19.40 14.55
C LEU A 79 12.17 -20.13 13.38
N LEU A 80 13.43 -20.53 13.53
CA LEU A 80 14.15 -21.29 12.49
C LEU A 80 13.70 -22.75 12.40
N LEU A 81 13.19 -23.34 13.48
CA LEU A 81 12.56 -24.66 13.48
C LEU A 81 11.19 -24.65 12.78
N GLU A 82 10.52 -23.50 12.75
CA GLU A 82 9.26 -23.30 12.01
C GLU A 82 9.47 -23.05 10.50
N LYS A 83 10.71 -23.06 9.98
CA LYS A 83 10.95 -23.00 8.52
C LYS A 83 10.32 -24.16 7.75
N GLU A 84 10.12 -25.32 8.37
CA GLU A 84 9.37 -26.42 7.73
C GLU A 84 7.87 -26.10 7.58
N SER A 85 7.34 -25.20 8.42
CA SER A 85 5.97 -24.67 8.30
C SER A 85 5.85 -23.52 7.31
N GLU A 86 6.95 -22.93 6.84
CA GLU A 86 6.96 -21.87 5.82
C GLU A 86 6.43 -22.39 4.49
N GLU A 87 6.77 -23.64 4.12
CA GLU A 87 6.31 -24.26 2.88
C GLU A 87 4.82 -24.66 2.96
N GLN A 88 4.35 -25.08 4.14
CA GLN A 88 2.94 -25.32 4.40
C GLN A 88 2.13 -24.01 4.44
N LEU A 89 2.67 -22.95 5.04
CA LEU A 89 2.06 -21.62 5.06
C LEU A 89 2.04 -20.99 3.67
N LYS A 90 3.10 -21.15 2.86
CA LYS A 90 3.10 -20.76 1.44
C LYS A 90 2.00 -21.48 0.70
N GLN A 91 1.85 -22.80 0.87
CA GLN A 91 0.77 -23.56 0.24
C GLN A 91 -0.62 -23.12 0.72
N ILE A 92 -0.80 -22.84 2.02
CA ILE A 92 -2.07 -22.35 2.57
C ILE A 92 -2.39 -20.93 2.07
N ILE A 93 -1.40 -20.03 2.02
CA ILE A 93 -1.54 -18.67 1.48
C ILE A 93 -1.79 -18.71 -0.03
N ILE A 94 -1.12 -19.59 -0.77
CA ILE A 94 -1.36 -19.80 -2.20
C ILE A 94 -2.78 -20.37 -2.42
N ASN A 95 -3.24 -21.29 -1.57
CA ASN A 95 -4.58 -21.85 -1.67
C ASN A 95 -5.68 -20.87 -1.24
N GLN A 96 -5.43 -20.04 -0.23
CA GLN A 96 -6.33 -18.96 0.22
C GLN A 96 -6.35 -17.77 -0.74
N SER A 97 -5.23 -17.44 -1.38
CA SER A 97 -5.17 -16.42 -2.43
C SER A 97 -5.80 -16.91 -3.73
N LYS A 98 -5.70 -18.20 -4.07
CA LYS A 98 -6.50 -18.80 -5.13
C LYS A 98 -7.99 -18.83 -4.82
N SER A 99 -8.40 -18.90 -3.55
CA SER A 99 -9.82 -18.88 -3.17
C SER A 99 -10.42 -17.46 -3.01
N ASN A 100 -9.58 -16.42 -2.83
CA ASN A 100 -10.04 -15.03 -2.60
C ASN A 100 -9.61 -14.01 -3.66
N ILE A 101 -8.89 -14.40 -4.71
CA ILE A 101 -8.73 -13.55 -5.89
C ILE A 101 -9.83 -13.94 -6.87
N PHE A 102 -10.99 -13.31 -6.74
CA PHE A 102 -11.91 -13.19 -7.85
C PHE A 102 -11.20 -12.32 -8.92
N ILE A 103 -10.53 -12.98 -9.86
CA ILE A 103 -9.81 -12.35 -10.99
C ILE A 103 -10.78 -11.53 -11.86
N ASP A 104 -12.09 -11.78 -11.76
CA ASP A 104 -13.15 -11.13 -12.53
C ASP A 104 -13.48 -9.67 -12.10
N GLU A 105 -12.99 -9.15 -10.96
CA GLU A 105 -13.40 -7.82 -10.46
C GLU A 105 -12.49 -6.63 -10.86
N TRP A 106 -11.34 -6.86 -11.51
CA TRP A 106 -10.36 -5.78 -11.80
C TRP A 106 -10.54 -5.08 -13.16
N ASN A 107 -11.68 -5.26 -13.82
CA ASN A 107 -12.12 -4.45 -14.96
C ASN A 107 -13.06 -3.35 -14.47
N ILE A 108 -12.49 -2.28 -13.93
CA ILE A 108 -13.26 -1.20 -13.31
C ILE A 108 -13.41 -0.06 -14.31
N GLU A 109 -14.63 0.41 -14.50
CA GLU A 109 -14.95 1.58 -15.32
C GLU A 109 -15.78 2.57 -14.51
N LYS A 110 -15.37 3.85 -14.51
CA LYS A 110 -16.10 4.93 -13.83
C LYS A 110 -16.11 6.18 -14.69
N GLU A 111 -17.19 6.95 -14.53
CA GLU A 111 -17.37 8.23 -15.19
C GLU A 111 -17.27 9.38 -14.20
N TYR A 112 -16.65 10.50 -14.63
CA TYR A 112 -16.62 11.74 -13.88
C TYR A 112 -17.01 12.94 -14.76
N SER A 113 -17.64 13.95 -14.15
CA SER A 113 -18.01 15.18 -14.83
C SER A 113 -16.79 15.97 -15.29
N ALA A 114 -16.88 16.62 -16.46
CA ALA A 114 -15.83 17.49 -17.01
C ALA A 114 -15.58 18.78 -16.20
N ILE A 115 -16.36 19.05 -15.14
CA ILE A 115 -16.04 20.12 -14.19
C ILE A 115 -14.69 19.87 -13.47
N TYR A 116 -14.27 18.61 -13.38
CA TYR A 116 -12.99 18.24 -12.80
C TYR A 116 -11.88 18.29 -13.85
N ASN A 117 -10.72 18.82 -13.46
CA ASN A 117 -9.51 18.73 -14.27
C ASN A 117 -8.93 17.29 -14.22
N LEU A 118 -7.98 17.00 -15.12
CA LEU A 118 -7.39 15.67 -15.23
C LEU A 118 -6.77 15.17 -13.91
N GLU A 119 -6.11 16.04 -13.14
CA GLU A 119 -5.43 15.68 -11.89
C GLU A 119 -6.44 15.27 -10.81
N ASP A 120 -7.53 16.04 -10.67
CA ASP A 120 -8.62 15.72 -9.77
C ASP A 120 -9.31 14.41 -10.15
N VAL A 121 -9.48 14.14 -11.44
CA VAL A 121 -10.06 12.90 -11.94
C VAL A 121 -9.13 11.71 -11.66
N VAL A 122 -7.83 11.85 -11.89
CA VAL A 122 -6.84 10.82 -11.55
C VAL A 122 -6.93 10.50 -10.05
N ARG A 123 -6.84 11.51 -9.18
CA ARG A 123 -6.91 11.31 -7.72
C ARG A 123 -8.21 10.60 -7.32
N ARG A 124 -9.36 11.14 -7.74
CA ARG A 124 -10.68 10.58 -7.41
C ARG A 124 -10.86 9.17 -7.94
N PHE A 125 -10.32 8.86 -9.12
CA PHE A 125 -10.41 7.52 -9.68
C PHE A 125 -9.61 6.52 -8.85
N ILE A 126 -8.38 6.86 -8.50
CA ILE A 126 -7.49 6.02 -7.69
C ILE A 126 -8.06 5.81 -6.28
N ASP A 127 -8.52 6.87 -5.61
CA ASP A 127 -9.14 6.79 -4.28
C ASP A 127 -10.38 5.89 -4.26
N SER A 128 -11.05 5.77 -5.42
CA SER A 128 -12.25 4.95 -5.57
C SER A 128 -11.97 3.46 -5.79
N LEU A 129 -10.71 3.07 -5.96
CA LEU A 129 -10.27 1.68 -6.01
C LEU A 129 -10.08 1.21 -4.56
N SER A 130 -11.13 0.60 -4.00
CA SER A 130 -11.24 0.28 -2.58
C SER A 130 -10.08 -0.57 -2.04
N GLY A 131 -9.46 -0.09 -0.96
CA GLY A 131 -8.74 -0.91 0.01
C GLY A 131 -7.31 -1.32 -0.33
N ARG A 132 -6.69 -0.79 -1.40
CA ARG A 132 -5.33 -1.18 -1.78
C ARG A 132 -4.44 0.04 -2.03
N TYR A 133 -3.46 0.21 -1.14
CA TYR A 133 -2.39 1.19 -1.29
C TYR A 133 -1.48 0.77 -2.45
N GLY A 134 -0.92 1.77 -3.13
CA GLY A 134 -0.08 1.52 -4.29
C GLY A 134 0.60 2.77 -4.82
N PHE A 135 1.54 2.56 -5.73
CA PHE A 135 2.27 3.62 -6.41
C PHE A 135 1.73 3.80 -7.83
N LEU A 136 1.30 5.01 -8.16
CA LEU A 136 0.87 5.35 -9.52
C LEU A 136 2.05 5.89 -10.33
N LYS A 137 2.41 5.21 -11.41
CA LYS A 137 3.45 5.64 -12.35
C LYS A 137 2.81 6.17 -13.62
N ASP A 138 2.98 7.46 -13.89
CA ASP A 138 2.64 8.05 -15.20
C ASP A 138 3.61 7.51 -16.26
N ILE A 139 3.07 6.81 -17.25
CA ILE A 139 3.85 6.20 -18.34
C ILE A 139 3.74 6.99 -19.66
N ARG A 140 3.09 8.16 -19.64
CA ARG A 140 3.03 9.05 -20.81
C ARG A 140 4.39 9.63 -21.14
N ILE A 141 4.71 9.71 -22.43
CA ILE A 141 5.92 10.41 -22.90
C ILE A 141 5.74 11.94 -22.81
N LYS A 142 6.83 12.73 -22.84
CA LYS A 142 6.77 14.20 -22.70
C LYS A 142 5.76 14.87 -23.63
N LYS A 143 5.66 14.40 -24.89
CA LYS A 143 4.69 14.92 -25.88
C LYS A 143 3.24 14.68 -25.47
N GLU A 144 2.96 13.55 -24.81
CA GLU A 144 1.62 13.17 -24.34
C GLU A 144 1.25 13.88 -23.03
N LYS A 145 2.22 14.22 -22.18
CA LYS A 145 1.97 14.95 -20.92
C LYS A 145 1.38 16.34 -21.13
N ASN A 146 1.61 16.95 -22.30
CA ASN A 146 1.02 18.23 -22.69
C ASN A 146 -0.46 18.09 -23.11
N ILE A 147 -0.97 16.87 -23.30
CA ILE A 147 -2.35 16.59 -23.69
C ILE A 147 -3.19 16.44 -22.43
N GLN A 148 -3.96 17.46 -22.07
CA GLN A 148 -4.72 17.49 -20.83
C GLN A 148 -6.01 16.65 -20.85
N ILE A 149 -6.36 16.04 -21.99
CA ILE A 149 -7.59 15.25 -22.17
C ILE A 149 -7.38 13.73 -21.95
N TYR A 150 -6.16 13.31 -21.57
CA TYR A 150 -5.80 11.90 -21.48
C TYR A 150 -4.77 11.63 -20.39
N TYR A 151 -4.93 10.51 -19.68
CA TYR A 151 -3.92 9.95 -18.79
C TYR A 151 -3.69 8.45 -19.03
N LYS A 152 -2.42 8.04 -18.92
CA LYS A 152 -1.97 6.65 -18.94
C LYS A 152 -1.02 6.40 -17.78
N GLY A 153 -1.28 5.37 -16.98
CA GLY A 153 -0.42 5.02 -15.87
C GLY A 153 -0.53 3.56 -15.48
N ASN A 154 0.49 3.08 -14.75
CA ASN A 154 0.42 1.79 -14.09
C ASN A 154 0.27 2.03 -12.59
N LEU A 155 -0.76 1.44 -11.98
CA LEU A 155 -0.94 1.42 -10.54
C LEU A 155 -0.37 0.11 -9.99
N PHE A 156 0.70 0.22 -9.20
CA PHE A 156 1.36 -0.90 -8.55
C PHE A 156 0.76 -1.07 -7.16
N LEU A 157 -0.01 -2.13 -6.96
CA LEU A 157 -0.67 -2.41 -5.68
C LEU A 157 0.25 -3.20 -4.75
N ASP A 158 0.07 -3.01 -3.45
CA ASP A 158 0.78 -3.73 -2.39
C ASP A 158 0.64 -5.27 -2.46
N SER A 159 -0.41 -5.77 -3.13
CA SER A 159 -0.61 -7.20 -3.38
C SER A 159 0.32 -7.77 -4.46
N GLY A 160 1.19 -6.96 -5.06
CA GLY A 160 2.02 -7.32 -6.21
C GLY A 160 1.29 -7.26 -7.55
N LEU A 161 -0.01 -6.92 -7.54
CA LEU A 161 -0.80 -6.76 -8.75
C LEU A 161 -0.53 -5.41 -9.40
N ILE A 162 -0.61 -5.37 -10.73
CA ILE A 162 -0.42 -4.16 -11.52
C ILE A 162 -1.69 -3.90 -12.32
N LEU A 163 -2.23 -2.69 -12.19
CA LEU A 163 -3.37 -2.23 -12.99
C LEU A 163 -2.90 -1.23 -14.07
N ASP A 164 -3.32 -1.44 -15.32
CA ASP A 164 -3.26 -0.44 -16.39
C ASP A 164 -4.41 0.55 -16.19
N ILE A 165 -4.05 1.83 -16.00
CA ILE A 165 -4.97 2.94 -15.79
C ILE A 165 -5.04 3.77 -17.07
N LYS A 166 -6.25 3.94 -17.59
CA LYS A 166 -6.54 4.78 -18.76
C LYS A 166 -7.69 5.72 -18.45
N ILE A 167 -7.48 7.01 -18.65
CA ILE A 167 -8.49 8.05 -18.42
C ILE A 167 -8.55 8.92 -19.66
N ASN A 168 -9.75 9.09 -20.23
CA ASN A 168 -9.98 9.91 -21.41
C ASN A 168 -11.13 10.88 -21.16
N LEU A 169 -10.99 12.13 -21.58
CA LEU A 169 -12.12 13.03 -21.73
C LEU A 169 -12.78 12.75 -23.08
N ILE A 170 -14.05 12.36 -23.07
CA ILE A 170 -14.81 12.04 -24.28
C ILE A 170 -15.95 13.02 -24.41
N ASN A 171 -16.14 13.53 -25.61
CA ASN A 171 -17.32 14.31 -25.99
C ASN A 171 -18.31 13.35 -26.65
N ASP A 172 -19.29 12.87 -25.89
CA ASP A 172 -20.33 11.99 -26.40
C ASP A 172 -21.46 12.84 -26.95
N GLU A 173 -21.77 12.71 -28.25
CA GLU A 173 -22.82 13.49 -28.92
C GLU A 173 -24.21 13.33 -28.27
N LYS A 174 -24.40 12.27 -27.47
CA LYS A 174 -25.63 12.03 -26.71
C LYS A 174 -25.67 12.69 -25.33
N LYS A 175 -24.52 13.10 -24.77
CA LYS A 175 -24.42 13.79 -23.48
C LYS A 175 -24.21 15.28 -23.73
N GLN A 176 -24.97 16.14 -23.04
CA GLN A 176 -24.84 17.60 -23.20
C GLN A 176 -23.47 18.15 -22.79
N THR A 177 -22.71 17.40 -22.00
CA THR A 177 -21.41 17.81 -21.49
C THR A 177 -20.36 16.71 -21.68
N PRO A 178 -19.09 17.09 -21.97
CA PRO A 178 -17.99 16.15 -21.98
C PRO A 178 -17.90 15.37 -20.67
N THR A 179 -17.43 14.13 -20.74
CA THR A 179 -17.36 13.22 -19.59
C THR A 179 -16.02 12.51 -19.58
N TRP A 180 -15.43 12.38 -18.40
CA TRP A 180 -14.24 11.56 -18.19
C TRP A 180 -14.62 10.10 -18.09
N ILE A 181 -14.01 9.25 -18.90
CA ILE A 181 -14.11 7.79 -18.82
C ILE A 181 -12.80 7.24 -18.28
N CYS A 182 -12.86 6.64 -17.10
CA CYS A 182 -11.72 6.08 -16.38
C CYS A 182 -11.83 4.56 -16.37
N LYS A 183 -10.74 3.88 -16.72
CA LYS A 183 -10.67 2.42 -16.78
C LYS A 183 -9.43 1.94 -16.04
N ALA A 184 -9.59 0.90 -15.23
CA ALA A 184 -8.51 0.13 -14.62
C ALA A 184 -8.64 -1.32 -15.08
N LYS A 185 -7.53 -1.93 -15.50
CA LYS A 185 -7.48 -3.34 -15.91
C LYS A 185 -6.28 -4.03 -15.30
N LEU A 186 -6.47 -5.23 -14.76
CA LEU A 186 -5.36 -6.07 -14.31
C LEU A 186 -4.46 -6.44 -15.50
N ILE A 187 -3.15 -6.25 -15.34
CA ILE A 187 -2.16 -6.63 -16.36
C ILE A 187 -1.08 -7.58 -15.85
N SER A 188 -0.92 -7.71 -14.52
CA SER A 188 -0.05 -8.69 -13.87
C SER A 188 -0.37 -8.83 -12.40
#